data_AF-A0A1X1RD29-F1
#
_entry.id   AF-A0A1X1RD29-F1
#
_cell.length_a   1.000
_cell.length_b   1.000
_cell.length_c   1.000
_cell.angle_alpha   90.00
_cell.angle_beta   90.00
_cell.angle_gamma   90.00
#
_symmetry.space_group_name_H-M   'P 1'
#
loop_
_entity.id
_entity.type
_entity.pdbx_description
1 polymer ?
#
loop_
_entity_poly.entity_id
_entity_poly.type
_entity_poly.pdbx_seq_one_letter_code
_entity_poly.pdbx_strand_id
1 'polypeptide(L)'
;MTIAAVGFVLAVIAVFGVVAFNSLRNLDVGAQEALGGIDVQLTRRADLVPNLVNAVKGYAQHEKALFEEVTAARTGAAQAAASNNVDEKATAQARLDRAIGNVMVVAENYPDLKASANFLHLQQQLADTENQLAFARQYYNDATAQLNKKVVTIPWMFFTGLAKVGKRDFYKAPEGQQAPPQVSF
;
A
#
# COMPACT_ATOMS: atom_id res chain seq x y z
N MET A 1 13.36 46.76 30.26
CA MET A 1 14.08 45.55 29.78
C MET A 1 13.26 44.27 29.91
N THR A 2 12.58 44.03 31.03
CA THR A 2 11.75 42.82 31.24
C THR A 2 10.57 42.68 30.27
N ILE A 3 9.80 43.73 30.01
CA ILE A 3 8.65 43.69 29.07
C ILE A 3 9.10 43.37 27.63
N ALA A 4 10.20 43.98 27.18
CA ALA A 4 10.78 43.72 25.86
C ALA A 4 11.31 42.27 25.75
N ALA A 5 11.93 41.75 26.81
CA ALA A 5 12.39 40.36 26.86
C ALA A 5 11.21 39.36 26.82
N VAL A 6 10.14 39.62 27.58
CA VAL A 6 8.92 38.79 27.55
C VAL A 6 8.24 38.83 26.18
N GLY A 7 8.12 40.02 25.57
CA GLY A 7 7.58 40.17 24.23
C GLY A 7 8.40 39.41 23.17
N PHE A 8 9.73 39.45 23.27
CA PHE A 8 10.62 38.70 22.38
C PHE A 8 10.44 37.19 22.54
N VAL A 9 10.40 36.67 23.77
CA VAL A 9 10.18 35.24 24.04
C VAL A 9 8.84 34.77 23.47
N LEU A 10 7.77 35.55 23.66
CA LEU A 10 6.45 35.22 23.10
C LEU A 10 6.45 35.22 21.57
N ALA A 11 7.13 36.18 20.93
CA ALA A 11 7.28 36.21 19.48
C ALA A 11 8.02 34.97 18.95
N VAL A 12 9.10 34.54 19.62
CA VAL A 12 9.84 33.32 19.26
C VAL A 12 8.96 32.08 19.39
N ILE A 13 8.19 31.96 20.47
CA ILE A 13 7.26 30.84 20.67
C ILE A 13 6.17 30.82 19.59
N ALA A 14 5.62 31.97 19.23
CA ALA A 14 4.60 32.08 18.20
C ALA A 14 5.13 31.65 16.82
N VAL A 15 6.31 32.14 16.43
CA VAL A 15 6.97 31.74 15.18
C VAL A 15 7.27 30.24 15.19
N PHE A 16 7.77 29.71 16.31
CA PHE A 16 8.03 28.28 16.46
C PHE A 16 6.76 27.44 16.30
N GLY A 17 5.64 27.89 16.88
CA GLY A 17 4.35 27.21 16.76
C GLY A 17 3.86 27.11 15.31
N VAL A 18 4.03 28.16 14.51
CA VAL A 18 3.69 28.15 13.09
C VAL A 18 4.56 27.15 12.32
N VAL A 19 5.87 27.12 12.59
CA VAL A 19 6.80 26.15 11.97
C VAL A 19 6.43 24.72 12.37
N ALA A 20 6.06 24.49 13.63
CA ALA A 20 5.63 23.19 14.13
C ALA A 20 4.36 22.68 13.47
N PHE A 21 3.36 23.54 13.41
CA PHE A 21 2.09 23.23 12.76
C PHE A 21 2.29 22.84 11.30
N ASN A 22 2.99 23.71 10.53
CA ASN A 22 3.23 23.47 9.12
C ASN A 22 4.10 22.22 8.89
N SER A 23 5.11 21.99 9.72
CA SER A 23 5.95 20.80 9.57
C SER A 23 5.19 19.50 9.82
N LEU A 24 4.32 19.45 10.83
CA LEU A 24 3.50 18.26 11.10
C LEU A 24 2.51 18.03 9.96
N ARG A 25 1.85 19.10 9.48
CA ARG A 25 0.88 18.99 8.39
C ARG A 25 1.52 18.58 7.07
N ASN A 26 2.73 19.06 6.77
CA ASN A 26 3.46 18.66 5.56
C ASN A 26 3.81 17.16 5.57
N LEU A 27 4.24 16.62 6.71
CA LEU A 27 4.50 15.17 6.83
C LEU A 27 3.20 14.36 6.75
N ASP A 28 2.12 14.89 7.32
CA ASP A 28 0.81 14.29 7.25
C ASP A 28 0.31 14.21 5.79
N VAL A 29 0.42 15.29 5.02
CA VAL A 29 0.07 15.28 3.60
C VAL A 29 1.00 14.34 2.80
N GLY A 30 2.30 14.35 3.07
CA GLY A 30 3.25 13.47 2.38
C GLY A 30 2.99 11.98 2.59
N ALA A 31 2.64 11.56 3.81
CA ALA A 31 2.24 10.17 4.06
C ALA A 31 0.87 9.82 3.43
N GLN A 32 -0.05 10.78 3.29
CA GLN A 32 -1.30 10.57 2.56
C GLN A 32 -1.08 10.44 1.05
N GLU A 33 -0.19 11.25 0.47
CA GLU A 33 0.22 11.15 -0.93
C GLU A 33 0.88 9.80 -1.22
N ALA A 34 1.77 9.36 -0.32
CA ALA A 34 2.41 8.04 -0.42
C ALA A 34 1.38 6.90 -0.38
N LEU A 35 0.33 7.02 0.44
CA LEU A 35 -0.78 6.04 0.46
C LEU A 35 -1.55 6.04 -0.87
N GLY A 36 -1.78 7.21 -1.47
CA GLY A 36 -2.39 7.30 -2.80
C GLY A 36 -1.57 6.59 -3.87
N GLY A 37 -0.23 6.58 -3.76
CA GLY A 37 0.63 5.78 -4.62
C GLY A 37 0.37 4.28 -4.53
N ILE A 38 0.07 3.76 -3.34
CA ILE A 38 -0.36 2.36 -3.14
C ILE A 38 -1.71 2.12 -3.80
N ASP A 39 -2.68 3.02 -3.61
CA ASP A 39 -4.04 2.89 -4.14
C ASP A 39 -4.06 2.77 -5.67
N VAL A 40 -3.20 3.54 -6.35
CA VAL A 40 -3.03 3.45 -7.80
C VAL A 40 -2.59 2.05 -8.24
N GLN A 41 -1.60 1.47 -7.55
CA GLN A 41 -1.08 0.14 -7.91
C GLN A 41 -2.07 -0.98 -7.58
N LEU A 42 -2.77 -0.88 -6.43
CA LEU A 42 -3.84 -1.83 -6.08
C LEU A 42 -4.97 -1.80 -7.11
N THR A 43 -5.39 -0.61 -7.53
CA THR A 43 -6.44 -0.44 -8.55
C THR A 43 -6.00 -1.01 -9.89
N ARG A 44 -4.80 -0.65 -10.36
CA ARG A 44 -4.22 -1.19 -11.60
C ARG A 44 -4.19 -2.71 -11.59
N ARG A 45 -3.77 -3.31 -10.48
CA ARG A 45 -3.71 -4.76 -10.33
C ARG A 45 -5.09 -5.41 -10.41
N ALA A 46 -6.09 -4.84 -9.74
CA ALA A 46 -7.48 -5.31 -9.82
C ALA A 46 -8.09 -5.16 -11.23
N ASP A 47 -7.66 -4.17 -12.00
CA ASP A 47 -8.14 -3.93 -13.38
C ASP A 47 -7.53 -4.88 -14.41
N LEU A 48 -6.39 -5.51 -14.10
CA LEU A 48 -5.80 -6.56 -14.94
C LEU A 48 -6.52 -7.91 -14.79
N VAL A 49 -7.20 -8.15 -13.67
CA VAL A 49 -7.82 -9.44 -13.35
C VAL A 49 -8.89 -9.87 -14.35
N PRO A 50 -9.81 -9.01 -14.82
CA PRO A 50 -10.79 -9.40 -15.85
C PRO A 50 -10.13 -9.91 -17.13
N ASN A 51 -9.02 -9.27 -17.56
CA ASN A 51 -8.28 -9.69 -18.75
C ASN A 51 -7.60 -11.05 -18.53
N LEU A 52 -7.03 -11.29 -17.34
CA LEU A 52 -6.50 -12.58 -16.93
C LEU A 52 -7.58 -13.68 -16.99
N VAL A 53 -8.75 -13.42 -16.38
CA VAL A 53 -9.88 -14.36 -16.37
C VAL A 53 -10.35 -14.67 -17.79
N ASN A 54 -10.47 -13.65 -18.65
CA ASN A 54 -10.88 -13.84 -20.04
C ASN A 54 -9.85 -14.66 -20.84
N ALA A 55 -8.55 -14.43 -20.64
CA ALA A 55 -7.50 -15.21 -21.27
C ALA A 55 -7.57 -16.69 -20.86
N VAL A 56 -7.76 -16.97 -19.57
CA VAL A 56 -7.85 -18.34 -19.03
C VAL A 56 -9.14 -19.03 -19.51
N LYS A 57 -10.28 -18.32 -19.52
CA LYS A 57 -11.57 -18.84 -20.03
C LYS A 57 -11.50 -19.33 -21.47
N GLY A 58 -10.63 -18.76 -22.31
CA GLY A 58 -10.42 -19.22 -23.68
C GLY A 58 -9.96 -20.68 -23.78
N TYR A 59 -9.31 -21.20 -22.74
CA TYR A 59 -8.70 -22.54 -22.73
C TYR A 59 -9.29 -23.46 -21.65
N ALA A 60 -9.68 -22.90 -20.50
CA ALA A 60 -10.10 -23.64 -19.31
C ALA A 60 -11.54 -23.30 -18.89
N GLN A 61 -12.52 -23.58 -19.76
CA GLN A 61 -13.93 -23.20 -19.54
C GLN A 61 -14.59 -23.92 -18.36
N HIS A 62 -14.06 -25.08 -17.95
CA HIS A 62 -14.64 -25.90 -16.88
C HIS A 62 -14.24 -25.42 -15.47
N GLU A 63 -13.31 -24.46 -15.35
CA GLU A 63 -12.77 -23.93 -14.09
C GLU A 63 -13.66 -22.86 -13.44
N LYS A 64 -14.96 -23.15 -13.28
CA LYS A 64 -15.94 -22.17 -12.78
C LYS A 64 -15.62 -21.67 -11.37
N ALA A 65 -15.25 -22.59 -10.47
CA ALA A 65 -14.91 -22.26 -9.09
C ALA A 65 -13.72 -21.30 -9.00
N LEU A 66 -12.70 -21.50 -9.86
CA LEU A 66 -11.56 -20.59 -9.97
C LEU A 66 -12.00 -19.19 -10.39
N PHE A 67 -12.85 -19.07 -11.41
CA PHE A 67 -13.29 -17.76 -11.89
C PHE A 67 -14.13 -17.01 -10.85
N GLU A 68 -14.95 -17.73 -10.08
CA GLU A 68 -15.71 -17.16 -8.98
C GLU A 68 -14.78 -16.65 -7.86
N GLU A 69 -13.80 -17.45 -7.44
CA GLU A 69 -12.81 -17.07 -6.43
C GLU A 69 -12.04 -15.81 -6.84
N VAL A 70 -11.51 -15.79 -8.07
CA VAL A 70 -10.71 -14.68 -8.59
C VAL A 70 -11.56 -13.41 -8.73
N THR A 71 -12.82 -13.54 -9.17
CA THR A 71 -13.74 -12.40 -9.30
C THR A 71 -14.11 -11.83 -7.93
N ALA A 72 -14.37 -12.69 -6.93
CA ALA A 72 -14.63 -12.27 -5.56
C ALA A 72 -13.40 -11.59 -4.94
N ALA A 73 -12.21 -12.17 -5.11
CA ALA A 73 -10.96 -11.60 -4.60
C ALA A 73 -10.64 -10.24 -5.24
N ARG A 74 -10.83 -10.10 -6.56
CA ARG A 74 -10.72 -8.81 -7.27
C ARG A 74 -11.66 -7.77 -6.65
N THR A 75 -12.92 -8.14 -6.42
CA THR A 75 -13.93 -7.21 -5.92
C THR A 75 -13.56 -6.72 -4.52
N GLY A 76 -13.12 -7.62 -3.64
CA GLY A 76 -12.61 -7.26 -2.33
C GLY A 76 -11.38 -6.35 -2.40
N ALA A 77 -10.43 -6.63 -3.30
CA ALA A 77 -9.24 -5.80 -3.48
C ALA A 77 -9.58 -4.39 -4.00
N ALA A 78 -10.49 -4.29 -4.98
CA ALA A 78 -10.95 -3.00 -5.51
C ALA A 78 -11.69 -2.17 -4.45
N GLN A 79 -12.50 -2.80 -3.60
CA GLN A 79 -13.17 -2.13 -2.49
C GLN A 79 -12.17 -1.63 -1.45
N ALA A 80 -11.20 -2.47 -1.06
CA ALA A 80 -10.18 -2.10 -0.08
C ALA A 80 -9.23 -1.01 -0.61
N ALA A 81 -9.00 -0.93 -1.92
CA ALA A 81 -8.21 0.14 -2.54
C ALA A 81 -8.79 1.54 -2.26
N ALA A 82 -10.09 1.68 -2.01
CA ALA A 82 -10.72 2.94 -1.62
C ALA A 82 -10.73 3.21 -0.10
N SER A 83 -10.39 2.22 0.73
CA SER A 83 -10.33 2.36 2.19
C SER A 83 -9.13 3.24 2.61
N ASN A 84 -9.20 3.92 3.75
CA ASN A 84 -8.02 4.56 4.35
C ASN A 84 -7.25 3.60 5.29
N ASN A 85 -7.73 2.37 5.46
CA ASN A 85 -7.14 1.38 6.35
C ASN A 85 -6.11 0.52 5.61
N VAL A 86 -4.84 0.60 6.01
CA VAL A 86 -3.73 -0.15 5.40
C VAL A 86 -3.79 -1.64 5.66
N ASP A 87 -4.29 -2.07 6.83
CA ASP A 87 -4.43 -3.50 7.18
C ASP A 87 -5.56 -4.14 6.33
N GLU A 88 -6.63 -3.40 6.05
CA GLU A 88 -7.70 -3.85 5.15
C GLU A 88 -7.19 -4.03 3.71
N LYS A 89 -6.43 -3.05 3.20
CA LYS A 89 -5.75 -3.13 1.89
C LYS A 89 -4.83 -4.35 1.82
N ALA A 90 -3.99 -4.55 2.83
CA ALA A 90 -3.05 -5.67 2.89
C ALA A 90 -3.79 -7.02 2.89
N THR A 91 -4.86 -7.14 3.69
CA THR A 91 -5.66 -8.37 3.78
C THR A 91 -6.34 -8.70 2.46
N ALA A 92 -6.97 -7.72 1.82
CA ALA A 92 -7.64 -7.91 0.54
C ALA A 92 -6.64 -8.26 -0.57
N GLN A 93 -5.45 -7.62 -0.57
CA GLN A 93 -4.41 -7.91 -1.53
C GLN A 93 -3.85 -9.33 -1.37
N ALA A 94 -3.63 -9.80 -0.15
CA ALA A 94 -3.17 -11.17 0.10
C ALA A 94 -4.17 -12.22 -0.41
N ARG A 95 -5.48 -11.94 -0.36
CA ARG A 95 -6.51 -12.79 -0.95
C ARG A 95 -6.43 -12.80 -2.48
N LEU A 96 -6.23 -11.63 -3.09
CA LEU A 96 -6.05 -11.52 -4.54
C LEU A 96 -4.77 -12.25 -5.01
N ASP A 97 -3.67 -12.14 -4.26
CA ASP A 97 -2.41 -12.84 -4.55
C ASP A 97 -2.62 -14.35 -4.59
N ARG A 98 -3.34 -14.89 -3.60
CA ARG A 98 -3.66 -16.32 -3.54
C ARG A 98 -4.52 -16.76 -4.72
N ALA A 99 -5.57 -15.99 -5.05
CA ALA A 99 -6.44 -16.32 -6.17
C ALA A 99 -5.69 -16.29 -7.52
N ILE A 100 -4.80 -15.31 -7.73
CA ILE A 100 -3.92 -15.27 -8.91
C ILE A 100 -2.96 -16.47 -8.90
N GLY A 101 -2.40 -16.84 -7.74
CA GLY A 101 -1.57 -18.04 -7.60
C GLY A 101 -2.31 -19.32 -8.03
N ASN A 102 -3.57 -19.48 -7.62
CA ASN A 102 -4.41 -20.61 -8.04
C ASN A 102 -4.61 -20.63 -9.56
N VAL A 103 -4.76 -19.45 -10.20
CA VAL A 103 -4.84 -19.36 -11.67
C VAL A 103 -3.56 -19.87 -12.33
N MET A 104 -2.39 -19.54 -11.77
CA MET A 104 -1.11 -20.01 -12.31
C MET A 104 -0.97 -21.53 -12.18
N VAL A 105 -1.38 -22.10 -11.04
CA VAL A 105 -1.40 -23.57 -10.84
C VAL A 105 -2.31 -24.25 -11.86
N VAL A 106 -3.53 -23.73 -12.06
CA VAL A 106 -4.45 -24.29 -13.06
C VAL A 106 -3.87 -24.19 -14.45
N ALA A 107 -3.20 -23.09 -14.80
CA ALA A 107 -2.56 -22.91 -16.11
C ALA A 107 -1.45 -23.94 -16.39
N GLU A 108 -0.86 -24.59 -15.38
CA GLU A 108 0.10 -25.68 -15.60
C GLU A 108 -0.52 -26.90 -16.28
N ASN A 109 -1.83 -27.12 -16.06
CA ASN A 109 -2.58 -28.22 -16.67
C ASN A 109 -2.98 -27.93 -18.13
N TYR A 110 -2.75 -26.69 -18.62
CA TYR A 110 -3.14 -26.26 -19.96
C TYR A 110 -1.91 -25.70 -20.73
N PRO A 111 -1.13 -26.56 -21.42
CA PRO A 111 0.09 -26.15 -22.11
C PRO A 111 -0.11 -25.01 -23.12
N ASP A 112 -1.22 -25.01 -23.86
CA ASP A 112 -1.54 -23.98 -24.85
C ASP A 112 -1.79 -22.61 -24.19
N LEU A 113 -2.47 -22.58 -23.04
CA LEU A 113 -2.66 -21.36 -22.24
C LEU A 113 -1.31 -20.87 -21.71
N LYS A 114 -0.48 -21.77 -21.18
CA LYS A 114 0.85 -21.45 -20.66
C LYS A 114 1.76 -20.84 -21.72
N ALA A 115 1.65 -21.30 -22.97
CA ALA A 115 2.39 -20.77 -24.11
C ALA A 115 1.75 -19.53 -24.75
N SER A 116 0.53 -19.16 -24.36
CA SER A 116 -0.18 -18.01 -24.93
C SER A 116 0.54 -16.71 -24.63
N ALA A 117 0.93 -15.98 -25.67
CA ALA A 117 1.61 -14.69 -25.55
C ALA A 117 0.78 -13.67 -24.73
N ASN A 118 -0.55 -13.69 -24.85
CA ASN A 118 -1.43 -12.80 -24.08
C ASN A 118 -1.39 -13.14 -22.57
N PHE A 119 -1.38 -14.42 -22.22
CA PHE A 119 -1.33 -14.86 -20.83
C PHE A 119 0.02 -14.54 -20.19
N LEU A 120 1.13 -14.79 -20.91
CA LEU A 120 2.48 -14.42 -20.48
C LEU A 120 2.63 -12.90 -20.30
N HIS A 121 2.04 -12.11 -21.20
CA HIS A 121 2.06 -10.65 -21.09
C HIS A 121 1.31 -10.17 -19.83
N LEU A 122 0.13 -10.74 -19.54
CA LEU A 122 -0.64 -10.40 -18.34
C LEU A 122 0.09 -10.81 -17.04
N GLN A 123 0.76 -11.96 -17.03
CA GLN A 123 1.62 -12.36 -15.91
C GLN A 123 2.74 -11.34 -15.68
N GLN A 124 3.40 -10.90 -16.74
CA GLN A 124 4.46 -9.89 -16.63
C GLN A 124 3.90 -8.57 -16.07
N GLN A 125 2.76 -8.09 -16.57
CA GLN A 125 2.13 -6.86 -16.06
C GLN A 125 1.74 -6.97 -14.58
N LEU A 126 1.24 -8.13 -14.14
CA LEU A 126 0.92 -8.37 -12.74
C LEU A 126 2.19 -8.39 -11.87
N ALA A 127 3.26 -9.02 -12.33
CA ALA A 127 4.55 -9.04 -11.63
C ALA A 127 5.17 -7.63 -11.55
N ASP A 128 5.14 -6.86 -12.64
CA ASP A 128 5.62 -5.48 -12.66
C ASP A 128 4.82 -4.59 -11.71
N THR A 129 3.50 -4.78 -11.65
CA THR A 129 2.63 -4.06 -10.73
C THR A 129 2.92 -4.44 -9.27
N GLU A 130 3.24 -5.71 -8.98
CA GLU A 130 3.63 -6.12 -7.63
C GLU A 130 4.99 -5.52 -7.22
N ASN A 131 5.95 -5.48 -8.13
CA ASN A 131 7.23 -4.80 -7.88
C ASN A 131 7.01 -3.32 -7.57
N GLN A 132 6.20 -2.62 -8.37
CA GLN A 132 5.85 -1.21 -8.12
C GLN A 132 5.10 -1.02 -6.80
N LEU A 133 4.21 -1.95 -6.45
CA LEU A 133 3.50 -1.93 -5.18
C LEU A 133 4.45 -2.12 -3.99
N ALA A 134 5.46 -2.99 -4.10
CA ALA A 134 6.48 -3.16 -3.07
C ALA A 134 7.25 -1.85 -2.80
N PHE A 135 7.66 -1.15 -3.86
CA PHE A 135 8.28 0.18 -3.72
C PHE A 135 7.33 1.21 -3.11
N ALA A 136 6.06 1.24 -3.54
CA ALA A 136 5.06 2.16 -2.98
C ALA A 136 4.80 1.90 -1.48
N ARG A 137 4.76 0.63 -1.05
CA ARG A 137 4.66 0.23 0.36
C ARG A 137 5.86 0.71 1.17
N GLN A 138 7.07 0.55 0.65
CA GLN A 138 8.28 1.05 1.29
C GLN A 138 8.24 2.58 1.44
N TYR A 139 7.91 3.29 0.36
CA TYR A 139 7.82 4.76 0.36
C TYR A 139 6.79 5.28 1.37
N TYR A 140 5.62 4.66 1.44
CA TYR A 140 4.61 4.97 2.47
C TYR A 140 5.11 4.71 3.88
N ASN A 141 5.80 3.59 4.11
CA ASN A 141 6.35 3.26 5.42
C ASN A 141 7.43 4.25 5.85
N ASP A 142 8.29 4.69 4.93
CA ASP A 142 9.30 5.72 5.20
C ASP A 142 8.66 7.06 5.55
N ALA A 143 7.64 7.50 4.80
CA ALA A 143 6.89 8.72 5.09
C ALA A 143 6.17 8.63 6.45
N THR A 144 5.57 7.48 6.75
CA THR A 144 4.90 7.19 8.02
C THR A 144 5.89 7.15 9.18
N ALA A 145 7.08 6.61 8.99
CA ALA A 145 8.14 6.61 10.00
C ALA A 145 8.59 8.03 10.36
N GLN A 146 8.77 8.89 9.35
CA GLN A 146 9.13 10.30 9.57
C GLN A 146 8.04 11.04 10.34
N LEU A 147 6.77 10.86 9.93
CA LEU A 147 5.61 11.42 10.62
C LEU A 147 5.55 10.95 12.08
N ASN A 148 5.54 9.63 12.29
CA ASN A 148 5.42 9.00 13.60
C ASN A 148 6.55 9.45 14.54
N LYS A 149 7.79 9.56 14.03
CA LYS A 149 8.93 10.07 14.79
C LYS A 149 8.69 11.50 15.27
N LYS A 150 8.19 12.41 14.40
CA LYS A 150 7.88 13.78 14.83
C LYS A 150 6.73 13.83 15.83
N VAL A 151 5.68 13.03 15.63
CA VAL A 151 4.53 12.98 16.54
C VAL A 151 4.93 12.61 17.97
N VAL A 152 5.97 11.78 18.17
CA VAL A 152 6.42 11.35 19.50
C VAL A 152 7.59 12.13 20.09
N THR A 153 8.21 13.04 19.33
CA THR A 153 9.46 13.70 19.75
C THR A 153 9.20 15.14 20.17
N ILE A 154 9.87 15.58 21.24
CA ILE A 154 9.87 16.98 21.69
C ILE A 154 10.69 17.83 20.70
N PRO A 155 10.26 19.06 20.37
CA PRO A 155 9.09 19.77 20.90
C PRO A 155 7.78 19.54 20.11
N TRP A 156 7.82 18.80 19.01
CA TRP A 156 6.69 18.65 18.09
C TRP A 156 5.47 17.94 18.71
N MET A 157 5.67 17.02 19.65
CA MET A 157 4.59 16.26 20.28
C MET A 157 3.48 17.14 20.88
N PHE A 158 3.83 18.34 21.39
CA PHE A 158 2.88 19.28 21.99
C PHE A 158 1.94 19.95 20.98
N PHE A 159 2.30 19.93 19.69
CA PHE A 159 1.54 20.57 18.61
C PHE A 159 0.66 19.58 17.83
N THR A 160 0.78 18.28 18.10
CA THR A 160 0.03 17.21 17.39
C THR A 160 -1.49 17.39 17.47
N GLY A 161 -2.01 17.68 18.67
CA GLY A 161 -3.44 17.94 18.89
C GLY A 161 -3.94 19.19 18.17
N LEU A 162 -3.14 20.27 18.17
CA LEU A 162 -3.48 21.51 17.45
C LEU A 162 -3.46 21.32 15.93
N ALA A 163 -2.47 20.56 15.43
CA ALA A 163 -2.34 20.23 14.01
C ALA A 163 -3.36 19.17 13.54
N LYS A 164 -4.07 18.51 14.46
CA LYS A 164 -4.91 17.32 14.18
C LYS A 164 -4.15 16.22 13.45
N VAL A 165 -2.87 16.06 13.79
CA VAL A 165 -1.97 15.07 13.19
C VAL A 165 -1.62 14.02 14.23
N GLY A 166 -1.94 12.76 13.91
CA GLY A 166 -1.66 11.60 14.76
C GLY A 166 -0.64 10.65 14.16
N LYS A 167 -0.36 9.57 14.88
CA LYS A 167 0.39 8.44 14.30
C LYS A 167 -0.43 7.79 13.19
N ARG A 168 0.29 7.23 12.22
CA ARG A 168 -0.28 6.35 11.19
C ARG A 168 0.27 4.93 11.32
N ASP A 169 -0.53 3.97 10.91
CA ASP A 169 -0.15 2.58 10.86
C ASP A 169 0.78 2.32 9.68
N PHE A 170 1.75 1.44 9.87
CA PHE A 170 2.61 1.00 8.77
C PHE A 170 1.89 -0.02 7.91
N TYR A 171 2.19 -0.02 6.61
CA TYR A 171 1.78 -1.09 5.72
C TYR A 171 2.68 -2.30 5.99
N LYS A 172 2.15 -3.31 6.68
CA LYS A 172 2.92 -4.52 7.04
C LYS A 172 3.20 -5.36 5.80
N ALA A 173 4.38 -5.99 5.77
CA ALA A 173 4.66 -7.04 4.80
C ALA A 173 3.72 -8.25 5.04
N PRO A 174 3.28 -8.96 3.99
CA PRO A 174 2.46 -10.15 4.14
C PRO A 174 3.15 -11.19 5.05
N GLU A 175 2.35 -11.86 5.88
CA GLU A 175 2.79 -12.93 6.77
C GLU A 175 3.46 -14.03 5.93
N GLY A 176 4.79 -14.14 6.02
CA GLY A 176 5.60 -15.05 5.19
C GLY A 176 6.95 -14.46 4.74
N GLN A 177 7.05 -13.13 4.61
CA GLN A 177 8.32 -12.44 4.32
C GLN A 177 9.11 -12.06 5.59
N GLN A 178 8.59 -12.35 6.78
CA GLN A 178 9.22 -11.99 8.06
C GLN A 178 10.28 -13.00 8.53
N ALA A 179 10.37 -14.18 7.91
CA ALA A 179 11.44 -15.13 8.14
C ALA A 179 12.39 -15.11 6.93
N PRO A 180 13.64 -14.61 7.06
CA PRO A 180 14.62 -14.78 6.00
C PRO A 180 14.82 -16.29 5.74
N PRO A 181 14.98 -16.72 4.48
CA PRO A 181 15.28 -18.12 4.19
C PRO A 181 16.59 -18.49 4.90
N GLN A 182 16.53 -19.49 5.79
CA GLN A 182 17.73 -20.09 6.37
C GLN A 182 18.44 -20.87 5.28
N VAL A 183 19.42 -20.24 4.65
CA VAL A 183 20.32 -20.91 3.70
C VAL A 183 21.18 -21.87 4.51
N SER A 184 20.84 -23.15 4.47
CA SER A 184 21.73 -24.22 4.92
C SER A 184 22.57 -24.63 3.71
N PHE A 185 23.89 -24.53 3.84
CA PHE A 185 24.85 -25.15 2.91
C PHE A 185 24.98 -26.65 3.22
#